data_AF-A0A3B9Y3Q7-F1
#
_entry.id   AF-A0A3B9Y3Q7-F1
#
_cell.length_a   1.000
_cell.length_b   1.000
_cell.length_c   1.000
_cell.angle_alpha   90.00
_cell.angle_beta   90.00
_cell.angle_gamma   90.00
#
_symmetry.space_group_name_H-M   'P 1'
#
loop_
_entity.id
_entity.type
_entity.pdbx_description
1 polymer ?
#
loop_
_entity_poly.entity_id
_entity_poly.type
_entity_poly.pdbx_seq_one_letter_code
_entity_poly.pdbx_strand_id
1 'polypeptide(L)'
;FLLIYVGVEVSLGNWSYSFLVEGRHEQIVLSSWIVSGYWLGLTLGRFTLVAVTERLGIGTIGLITRCIIGTAIGTLVVWFLPSSFFAALGFCWIGFCLGPIYPTTVALMPTIVPSRLISSAVGFLVSSSILGIALFPWLAGILAQQIGISSLLPYSLVLTCFMLLSWWILFRGPTATHESNSQEEAAVLERE
;
A
#
# COMPACT_ATOMS: atom_id res chain seq x y z
N PHE A 1 9.11 -5.89 -1.06
CA PHE A 1 7.97 -5.13 -0.51
C PHE A 1 7.71 -3.84 -1.30
N LEU A 2 8.53 -2.77 -1.18
CA LEU A 2 8.25 -1.47 -1.82
C LEU A 2 8.08 -1.52 -3.34
N LEU A 3 8.89 -2.34 -4.03
CA LEU A 3 8.74 -2.61 -5.47
C LEU A 3 7.31 -3.07 -5.84
N ILE A 4 6.71 -3.96 -5.04
CA ILE A 4 5.37 -4.49 -5.29
C ILE A 4 4.31 -3.46 -4.88
N TYR A 5 4.51 -2.80 -3.74
CA TYR A 5 3.63 -1.73 -3.25
C TYR A 5 3.44 -0.63 -4.31
N VAL A 6 4.54 -0.10 -4.84
CA VAL A 6 4.47 0.95 -5.87
C VAL A 6 3.85 0.40 -7.16
N GLY A 7 4.09 -0.87 -7.47
CA GLY A 7 3.40 -1.57 -8.54
C GLY A 7 1.87 -1.57 -8.38
N VAL A 8 1.36 -1.89 -7.18
CA VAL A 8 -0.08 -1.84 -6.87
C VAL A 8 -0.62 -0.42 -6.99
N GLU A 9 0.05 0.53 -6.34
CA GLU A 9 -0.33 1.94 -6.30
C GLU A 9 -0.47 2.53 -7.70
N VAL A 10 0.55 2.35 -8.54
CA VAL A 10 0.58 2.93 -9.88
C VAL A 10 -0.29 2.14 -10.85
N SER A 11 -0.39 0.81 -10.72
CA SER A 11 -1.26 0.03 -11.60
C SER A 11 -2.73 0.40 -11.40
N LEU A 12 -3.18 0.51 -10.15
CA LEU A 12 -4.53 0.98 -9.85
C LEU A 12 -4.72 2.44 -10.28
N GLY A 13 -3.75 3.31 -10.01
CA GLY A 13 -3.82 4.71 -10.44
C GLY A 13 -3.95 4.89 -11.95
N ASN A 14 -3.12 4.18 -12.74
CA ASN A 14 -3.08 4.31 -14.19
C ASN A 14 -4.28 3.66 -14.89
N TRP A 15 -4.74 2.51 -14.39
CA TRP A 15 -5.75 1.71 -15.09
C TRP A 15 -7.16 1.85 -14.51
N SER A 16 -7.34 2.47 -13.34
CA SER A 16 -8.67 2.67 -12.74
C SER A 16 -9.62 3.45 -13.65
N TYR A 17 -9.13 4.49 -14.34
CA TYR A 17 -9.94 5.25 -15.28
C TYR A 17 -10.45 4.37 -16.43
N SER A 18 -9.56 3.67 -17.13
CA SER A 18 -9.94 2.77 -18.23
C SER A 18 -10.84 1.63 -17.73
N PHE A 19 -10.59 1.09 -16.54
CA PHE A 19 -11.46 0.10 -15.93
C PHE A 19 -12.89 0.61 -15.71
N LEU A 20 -13.05 1.84 -15.24
CA LEU A 20 -14.38 2.44 -15.04
C LEU A 20 -15.08 2.72 -16.38
N VAL A 21 -14.38 3.33 -17.34
CA VAL A 21 -14.98 3.72 -18.62
C VAL A 21 -15.18 2.53 -19.55
N GLU A 22 -14.14 1.74 -19.80
CA GLU A 22 -14.17 0.63 -20.76
C GLU A 22 -14.71 -0.66 -20.13
N GLY A 23 -14.37 -0.92 -18.86
CA GLY A 23 -14.77 -2.14 -18.16
C GLY A 23 -16.14 -2.07 -17.49
N ARG A 24 -16.54 -0.89 -17.00
CA ARG A 24 -17.84 -0.68 -16.33
C ARG A 24 -18.82 0.20 -17.10
N HIS A 25 -18.43 0.72 -18.27
CA HIS A 25 -19.24 1.65 -19.05
C HIS A 25 -19.72 2.88 -18.24
N GLU A 26 -18.89 3.31 -17.29
CA GLU A 26 -19.17 4.45 -16.42
C GLU A 26 -19.01 5.77 -17.18
N GLN A 27 -19.68 6.83 -16.71
CA GLN A 27 -19.53 8.15 -17.30
C GLN A 27 -18.08 8.66 -17.16
N ILE A 28 -17.54 9.25 -18.24
CA ILE A 28 -16.18 9.82 -18.29
C ILE A 28 -15.93 10.80 -17.13
N VAL A 29 -16.87 11.73 -16.91
CA VAL A 29 -16.74 12.75 -15.86
C VAL A 29 -16.69 12.12 -14.47
N LEU A 30 -17.58 11.16 -14.19
CA LEU A 30 -17.62 10.48 -12.89
C LEU A 30 -16.36 9.63 -12.66
N SER A 31 -15.87 8.96 -13.70
CA SER A 31 -14.64 8.15 -13.63
C SER A 31 -13.43 9.00 -13.26
N SER A 32 -13.30 10.19 -13.84
CA SER A 32 -12.24 11.15 -13.48
C SER A 32 -12.34 11.62 -12.02
N TRP A 33 -13.56 11.87 -11.52
CA TRP A 33 -13.77 12.20 -10.11
C TRP A 33 -13.38 11.04 -9.17
N ILE A 34 -13.70 9.80 -9.53
CA ILE A 34 -13.33 8.61 -8.77
C ILE A 34 -11.81 8.46 -8.69
N VAL A 35 -11.11 8.61 -9.83
CA VAL A 35 -9.63 8.54 -9.88
C VAL A 35 -9.01 9.70 -9.11
N SER A 36 -9.61 10.89 -9.15
CA SER A 36 -9.18 12.02 -8.31
C SER A 36 -9.35 11.71 -6.83
N GLY A 37 -10.46 11.06 -6.46
CA GLY A 37 -10.71 10.55 -5.11
C GLY A 37 -9.67 9.53 -4.65
N TYR A 38 -9.18 8.65 -5.52
CA TYR A 38 -8.08 7.73 -5.22
C TYR A 38 -6.80 8.49 -4.81
N TRP A 39 -6.34 9.45 -5.62
CA TRP A 39 -5.13 10.22 -5.33
C TRP A 39 -5.29 11.16 -4.14
N LEU A 40 -6.47 11.74 -3.97
CA LEU A 40 -6.82 12.55 -2.80
C LEU A 40 -6.82 11.71 -1.52
N GLY A 41 -7.44 10.53 -1.57
CA GLY A 41 -7.40 9.56 -0.49
C GLY A 41 -5.97 9.21 -0.11
N LEU A 42 -5.13 8.90 -1.11
CA LEU A 42 -3.71 8.62 -0.92
C LEU A 42 -2.96 9.75 -0.22
N THR A 43 -3.20 10.98 -0.67
CA THR A 43 -2.60 12.18 -0.07
C THR A 43 -3.06 12.35 1.38
N LEU A 44 -4.35 12.21 1.65
CA LEU A 44 -4.89 12.34 3.01
C LEU A 44 -4.39 11.22 3.94
N GLY A 45 -4.37 9.97 3.46
CA GLY A 45 -3.89 8.82 4.21
C GLY A 45 -2.44 8.99 4.65
N ARG A 46 -1.62 9.60 3.78
CA ARG A 46 -0.21 9.89 4.07
C ARG A 46 0.00 10.77 5.30
N PHE A 47 -0.87 11.75 5.52
CA PHE A 47 -0.75 12.70 6.64
C PHE A 47 -1.55 12.28 7.87
N THR A 48 -2.70 11.63 7.68
CA THR A 48 -3.65 11.35 8.76
C THR A 48 -3.36 10.04 9.48
N LEU A 49 -3.12 8.95 8.74
CA LEU A 49 -3.05 7.61 9.34
C LEU A 49 -1.85 7.45 10.27
N VAL A 50 -0.71 8.04 9.93
CA VAL A 50 0.49 8.00 10.78
C VAL A 50 0.21 8.65 12.14
N ALA A 51 -0.30 9.88 12.14
CA ALA A 51 -0.64 10.62 13.36
C ALA A 51 -1.73 9.91 14.19
N VAL A 52 -2.73 9.31 13.53
CA VAL A 52 -3.78 8.54 14.21
C VAL A 52 -3.20 7.29 14.86
N THR A 53 -2.31 6.56 14.19
CA THR A 53 -1.72 5.35 14.77
C THR A 53 -0.73 5.61 15.89
N GLU A 54 0.01 6.73 15.83
CA GLU A 54 0.84 7.17 16.96
C GLU A 54 -0.01 7.44 18.20
N ARG A 55 -1.16 8.12 18.04
CA ARG A 55 -2.11 8.38 19.14
C ARG A 55 -2.75 7.12 19.71
N LEU A 56 -2.99 6.11 18.87
CA LEU A 56 -3.59 4.84 19.27
C LEU A 56 -2.55 3.84 19.81
N GLY A 57 -1.27 4.23 19.90
CA GLY A 57 -0.19 3.36 20.36
C GLY A 57 0.06 2.17 19.43
N ILE A 58 -0.33 2.28 18.16
CA ILE A 58 -0.18 1.18 17.23
C ILE A 58 1.16 1.29 16.52
N GLY A 59 2.05 0.34 16.77
CA GLY A 59 3.35 0.27 16.12
C GLY A 59 3.26 0.28 14.59
N THR A 60 4.32 0.76 13.94
CA THR A 60 4.41 0.93 12.48
C THR A 60 4.10 -0.36 11.72
N ILE A 61 4.48 -1.51 12.29
CA ILE A 61 4.21 -2.82 11.68
C ILE A 61 2.70 -3.11 11.64
N GLY A 62 2.00 -2.79 12.71
CA GLY A 62 0.54 -2.94 12.81
C GLY A 62 -0.19 -1.99 11.87
N LEU A 63 0.27 -0.74 11.74
CA LEU A 63 -0.26 0.24 10.78
C LEU A 63 -0.18 -0.31 9.36
N ILE A 64 1.03 -0.68 8.90
CA ILE A 64 1.24 -1.15 7.54
C ILE A 64 0.36 -2.38 7.28
N THR A 65 0.37 -3.38 8.17
CA THR A 65 -0.43 -4.60 8.03
C THR A 65 -1.93 -4.29 7.83
N ARG A 66 -2.51 -3.40 8.65
CA ARG A 66 -3.92 -3.01 8.50
C ARG A 66 -4.18 -2.24 7.21
N CYS A 67 -3.25 -1.40 6.77
CA CYS A 67 -3.34 -0.73 5.48
C CYS A 67 -3.34 -1.73 4.32
N ILE A 68 -2.48 -2.75 4.32
CA ILE A 68 -2.48 -3.79 3.27
C ILE A 68 -3.83 -4.52 3.23
N ILE A 69 -4.34 -4.91 4.40
CA ILE A 69 -5.65 -5.57 4.52
C ILE A 69 -6.77 -4.62 4.06
N GLY A 70 -6.70 -3.34 4.42
CA GLY A 70 -7.64 -2.29 4.00
C GLY A 70 -7.67 -2.11 2.48
N THR A 71 -6.50 -2.12 1.82
CA THR A 71 -6.38 -2.11 0.35
C THR A 71 -7.03 -3.35 -0.28
N ALA A 72 -6.80 -4.55 0.29
CA ALA A 72 -7.44 -5.76 -0.19
C ALA A 72 -8.97 -5.69 -0.06
N ILE A 73 -9.48 -5.26 1.11
CA ILE A 73 -10.92 -5.06 1.34
C ILE A 73 -11.49 -4.05 0.34
N GLY A 74 -10.85 -2.91 0.15
CA GLY A 74 -11.28 -1.90 -0.82
C GLY A 74 -11.34 -2.47 -2.24
N THR A 75 -10.34 -3.26 -2.62
CA THR A 75 -10.30 -3.93 -3.93
C THR A 75 -11.45 -4.92 -4.09
N LEU A 76 -11.76 -5.70 -3.06
CA LEU A 76 -12.90 -6.62 -3.04
C LEU A 76 -14.25 -5.89 -3.10
N VAL A 77 -14.39 -4.77 -2.38
CA VAL A 77 -15.59 -3.91 -2.40
C VAL A 77 -15.83 -3.40 -3.82
N VAL A 78 -14.78 -2.86 -4.47
CA VAL A 78 -14.90 -2.45 -5.87
C VAL A 78 -15.28 -3.66 -6.70
N TRP A 79 -14.63 -4.82 -6.54
CA TRP A 79 -14.86 -5.99 -7.39
C TRP A 79 -16.28 -6.57 -7.31
N PHE A 80 -16.81 -6.79 -6.10
CA PHE A 80 -18.10 -7.45 -5.92
C PHE A 80 -19.30 -6.51 -6.02
N LEU A 81 -19.11 -5.20 -5.85
CA LEU A 81 -20.19 -4.21 -5.90
C LEU A 81 -20.05 -3.33 -7.16
N PRO A 82 -20.77 -3.68 -8.25
CA PRO A 82 -20.73 -2.94 -9.51
C PRO A 82 -21.63 -1.68 -9.46
N SER A 83 -21.39 -0.81 -8.48
CA SER A 83 -22.07 0.49 -8.38
C SER A 83 -21.05 1.61 -8.28
N SER A 84 -21.33 2.73 -8.94
CA SER A 84 -20.45 3.90 -9.02
C SER A 84 -20.12 4.48 -7.65
N PHE A 85 -21.08 4.41 -6.72
CA PHE A 85 -20.88 4.83 -5.33
C PHE A 85 -19.83 3.97 -4.62
N PHE A 86 -19.93 2.64 -4.73
CA PHE A 86 -18.96 1.72 -4.13
C PHE A 86 -17.61 1.75 -4.85
N ALA A 87 -17.59 2.06 -6.14
CA ALA A 87 -16.35 2.31 -6.87
C ALA A 87 -15.65 3.58 -6.33
N ALA A 88 -16.37 4.69 -6.18
CA ALA A 88 -15.84 5.93 -5.61
C ALA A 88 -15.28 5.73 -4.20
N LEU A 89 -16.08 5.11 -3.32
CA LEU A 89 -15.69 4.84 -1.94
C LEU A 89 -14.51 3.87 -1.88
N GLY A 90 -14.56 2.79 -2.67
CA GLY A 90 -13.53 1.76 -2.71
C GLY A 90 -12.19 2.30 -3.20
N PHE A 91 -12.16 3.02 -4.33
CA PHE A 91 -10.92 3.63 -4.83
C PHE A 91 -10.37 4.70 -3.86
N CYS A 92 -11.21 5.57 -3.30
CA CYS A 92 -10.78 6.53 -2.28
C CYS A 92 -10.17 5.82 -1.06
N TRP A 93 -10.82 4.75 -0.58
CA TRP A 93 -10.36 3.94 0.54
C TRP A 93 -9.04 3.20 0.26
N ILE A 94 -8.88 2.61 -0.93
CA ILE A 94 -7.64 1.97 -1.37
C ILE A 94 -6.51 3.01 -1.36
N GLY A 95 -6.73 4.17 -1.98
CA GLY A 95 -5.75 5.27 -1.97
C GLY A 95 -5.36 5.64 -0.54
N PHE A 96 -6.35 5.90 0.31
CA PHE A 96 -6.16 6.23 1.73
C PHE A 96 -5.32 5.20 2.48
N CYS A 97 -5.58 3.91 2.28
CA CYS A 97 -4.80 2.83 2.91
C CYS A 97 -3.36 2.76 2.39
N LEU A 98 -3.13 2.99 1.08
CA LEU A 98 -1.79 2.96 0.50
C LEU A 98 -0.94 4.16 0.96
N GLY A 99 -1.54 5.33 1.12
CA GLY A 99 -0.90 6.60 1.45
C GLY A 99 0.28 6.58 2.44
N PRO A 100 0.12 5.99 3.66
CA PRO A 100 1.18 5.97 4.66
C PRO A 100 2.26 4.91 4.43
N ILE A 101 2.02 3.87 3.61
CA ILE A 101 2.88 2.68 3.54
C ILE A 101 4.29 3.02 3.05
N TYR A 102 4.43 3.80 1.98
CA TYR A 102 5.74 4.17 1.44
C TYR A 102 6.58 4.98 2.44
N PRO A 103 6.13 6.13 2.96
CA PRO A 103 6.95 6.94 3.87
C PRO A 103 7.24 6.21 5.18
N THR A 104 6.28 5.45 5.73
CA THR A 104 6.51 4.69 6.97
C THR A 104 7.54 3.58 6.77
N THR A 105 7.52 2.89 5.63
CA THR A 105 8.52 1.86 5.32
C THR A 105 9.92 2.46 5.14
N VAL A 106 10.03 3.62 4.49
CA VAL A 106 11.32 4.31 4.34
C VAL A 106 11.81 4.79 5.71
N ALA A 107 10.92 5.29 6.57
CA ALA A 107 11.24 5.71 7.94
C ALA A 107 11.68 4.55 8.85
N LEU A 108 11.29 3.31 8.54
CA LEU A 108 11.77 2.11 9.23
C LEU A 108 13.19 1.69 8.82
N MET A 109 13.75 2.19 7.72
CA MET A 109 15.06 1.73 7.25
C MET A 109 16.21 1.95 8.24
N PRO A 110 16.30 3.09 8.94
CA PRO A 110 17.32 3.30 9.97
C PRO A 110 17.26 2.32 11.14
N THR A 111 16.09 1.71 11.42
CA THR A 111 15.94 0.76 12.52
C THR A 111 16.32 -0.67 12.12
N ILE A 112 16.37 -0.95 10.81
CA ILE A 112 16.64 -2.30 10.26
C ILE A 112 18.07 -2.41 9.73
N VAL A 113 18.66 -1.31 9.25
CA VAL A 113 19.95 -1.30 8.56
C VAL A 113 21.00 -0.53 9.40
N PRO A 114 22.24 -1.03 9.52
CA PRO A 114 23.31 -0.30 10.20
C PRO A 114 23.56 1.09 9.59
N SER A 115 23.89 2.07 10.44
CA SER A 115 23.99 3.50 10.08
C SER A 115 24.84 3.78 8.84
N ARG A 116 25.93 3.02 8.66
CA ARG A 116 26.86 3.12 7.52
C ARG A 116 26.24 2.73 6.16
N LEU A 117 25.17 1.95 6.14
CA LEU A 117 24.54 1.42 4.92
C LEU A 117 23.17 2.05 4.62
N ILE A 118 22.65 2.92 5.49
CA ILE A 118 21.30 3.49 5.33
C ILE A 118 21.13 4.18 3.98
N SER A 119 22.08 5.03 3.57
CA SER A 119 22.00 5.77 2.30
C SER A 119 21.94 4.82 1.09
N SER A 120 22.83 3.82 1.05
CA SER A 120 22.83 2.82 -0.02
C SER A 120 21.57 1.95 -0.03
N ALA A 121 21.06 1.56 1.15
CA ALA A 121 19.84 0.77 1.28
C ALA A 121 18.60 1.56 0.82
N VAL A 122 18.47 2.81 1.24
CA VAL A 122 17.38 3.70 0.78
C VAL A 122 17.49 3.94 -0.73
N GLY A 123 18.69 4.19 -1.25
CA GLY A 123 18.91 4.35 -2.70
C GLY A 123 18.49 3.11 -3.49
N PHE A 124 18.83 1.92 -3.00
CA PHE A 124 18.39 0.65 -3.61
C PHE A 124 16.88 0.47 -3.55
N LEU A 125 16.23 0.82 -2.44
CA LEU A 125 14.78 0.74 -2.28
C LEU A 125 14.04 1.70 -3.22
N VAL A 126 14.51 2.94 -3.34
CA VAL A 126 13.93 3.93 -4.26
C VAL A 126 14.09 3.45 -5.70
N SER A 127 15.29 2.97 -6.07
CA SER A 127 15.56 2.44 -7.41
C SER A 127 14.65 1.24 -7.74
N SER A 128 14.50 0.31 -6.80
CA SER A 128 13.60 -0.84 -6.93
C SER A 128 12.14 -0.41 -7.04
N SER A 129 11.75 0.65 -6.35
CA SER A 129 10.39 1.21 -6.43
C SER A 129 10.10 1.78 -7.81
N ILE A 130 11.06 2.49 -8.41
CA ILE A 130 10.96 3.02 -9.78
C ILE A 130 10.82 1.89 -10.80
N LEU A 131 11.56 0.79 -10.64
CA LEU A 131 11.37 -0.40 -11.47
C LEU A 131 9.93 -0.94 -11.36
N GLY A 132 9.34 -0.92 -10.16
CA GLY A 132 7.93 -1.28 -9.93
C GLY A 132 6.94 -0.38 -10.68
N ILE A 133 7.20 0.94 -10.73
CA ILE A 133 6.37 1.93 -11.46
C ILE A 133 6.24 1.55 -12.93
N ALA A 134 7.30 1.06 -13.55
CA ALA A 134 7.27 0.71 -14.97
C ALA A 134 6.74 -0.72 -15.20
N LEU A 135 7.23 -1.69 -14.43
CA LEU A 135 7.00 -3.11 -14.68
C LEU A 135 5.54 -3.52 -14.48
N PHE A 136 4.93 -3.15 -13.35
CA PHE A 136 3.59 -3.65 -13.01
C PHE A 136 2.46 -2.99 -13.81
N PRO A 137 2.47 -1.67 -14.08
CA PRO A 137 1.47 -1.09 -14.97
C PRO A 137 1.60 -1.60 -16.41
N TRP A 138 2.82 -1.87 -16.88
CA TRP A 138 3.04 -2.50 -18.18
C TRP A 138 2.47 -3.93 -18.23
N LEU A 139 2.75 -4.75 -17.22
CA LEU A 139 2.14 -6.09 -17.10
C LEU A 139 0.61 -6.01 -17.05
N ALA A 140 0.06 -5.09 -16.26
CA ALA A 140 -1.39 -4.86 -16.19
C ALA A 140 -1.97 -4.51 -17.57
N GLY A 141 -1.26 -3.70 -18.36
CA GLY A 141 -1.66 -3.37 -19.72
C GLY A 141 -1.67 -4.57 -20.67
N ILE A 142 -0.65 -5.44 -20.60
CA ILE A 142 -0.63 -6.69 -21.38
C ILE A 142 -1.82 -7.57 -20.99
N LEU A 143 -2.09 -7.74 -19.69
CA LEU A 143 -3.24 -8.50 -19.23
C LEU A 143 -4.56 -7.89 -19.71
N ALA A 144 -4.69 -6.56 -19.65
CA ALA A 144 -5.87 -5.85 -20.12
C ALA A 144 -6.12 -6.04 -21.62
N GLN A 145 -5.06 -6.10 -22.44
CA GLN A 145 -5.17 -6.37 -23.87
C GLN A 145 -5.59 -7.81 -24.19
N GLN A 146 -5.08 -8.80 -23.45
CA GLN A 146 -5.28 -10.21 -23.76
C GLN A 146 -6.56 -10.80 -23.15
N ILE A 147 -6.90 -10.40 -21.92
CA ILE A 147 -7.99 -10.98 -21.12
C ILE A 147 -9.10 -9.95 -20.87
N GLY A 148 -8.84 -8.67 -21.17
CA GLY A 148 -9.77 -7.56 -20.98
C GLY A 148 -9.49 -6.76 -19.71
N ILE A 149 -9.88 -5.48 -19.71
CA ILE A 149 -9.61 -4.54 -18.61
C ILE A 149 -10.20 -4.96 -17.26
N SER A 150 -11.20 -5.84 -17.26
CA SER A 150 -11.78 -6.42 -16.04
C SER A 150 -10.78 -7.26 -15.22
N SER A 151 -9.66 -7.68 -15.81
CA SER A 151 -8.58 -8.38 -15.10
C SER A 151 -7.82 -7.49 -14.12
N LEU A 152 -8.02 -6.17 -14.12
CA LEU A 152 -7.30 -5.22 -13.26
C LEU A 152 -7.48 -5.52 -11.76
N LEU A 153 -8.72 -5.79 -11.34
CA LEU A 153 -9.03 -6.06 -9.93
C LEU A 153 -8.42 -7.36 -9.41
N PRO A 154 -8.59 -8.53 -10.08
CA PRO A 154 -7.92 -9.75 -9.63
C PRO A 154 -6.39 -9.63 -9.71
N TYR A 155 -5.85 -8.92 -10.72
CA TYR A 155 -4.41 -8.62 -10.78
C TYR A 155 -3.93 -7.82 -9.57
N SER A 156 -4.63 -6.73 -9.23
CA SER A 156 -4.30 -5.91 -8.07
C SER A 156 -4.41 -6.67 -6.75
N LEU A 157 -5.41 -7.54 -6.62
CA LEU A 157 -5.58 -8.39 -5.45
C LEU A 157 -4.41 -9.37 -5.29
N VAL A 158 -3.99 -10.03 -6.39
CA VAL A 158 -2.83 -10.93 -6.40
C VAL A 158 -1.56 -10.18 -5.98
N LEU A 159 -1.31 -9.00 -6.53
CA LEU A 159 -0.17 -8.18 -6.12
C LEU A 159 -0.26 -7.75 -4.64
N THR A 160 -1.45 -7.42 -4.15
CA THR A 160 -1.68 -7.08 -2.74
C THR A 160 -1.41 -8.28 -1.82
N CYS A 161 -1.77 -9.50 -2.24
CA CYS A 161 -1.42 -10.73 -1.53
C CYS A 161 0.11 -10.96 -1.52
N PHE A 162 0.80 -10.76 -2.64
CA PHE A 162 2.27 -10.83 -2.69
C PHE A 162 2.92 -9.76 -1.81
N MET A 163 2.34 -8.56 -1.78
CA MET A 163 2.78 -7.48 -0.92
C MET A 163 2.64 -7.88 0.56
N LEU A 164 1.48 -8.42 0.97
CA LEU A 164 1.23 -8.92 2.32
C LEU A 164 2.17 -10.07 2.70
N LEU A 165 2.38 -11.03 1.80
CA LEU A 165 3.29 -12.14 2.02
C LEU A 165 4.74 -11.64 2.19
N SER A 166 5.19 -10.73 1.32
CA SER A 166 6.53 -10.15 1.43
C SER A 166 6.71 -9.36 2.72
N TRP A 167 5.67 -8.63 3.15
CA TRP A 167 5.66 -7.92 4.42
C TRP A 167 5.79 -8.88 5.60
N TRP A 168 4.98 -9.93 5.59
CA TRP A 168 4.96 -10.92 6.65
C TRP A 168 6.26 -11.72 6.74
N ILE A 169 6.89 -12.06 5.62
CA ILE A 169 8.21 -12.71 5.60
C ILE A 169 9.29 -11.80 6.22
N LEU A 170 9.28 -10.50 5.90
CA LEU A 170 10.24 -9.54 6.43
C LEU A 170 10.10 -9.33 7.94
N PHE A 171 8.86 -9.32 8.45
CA PHE A 171 8.56 -9.02 9.86
C PHE A 171 8.19 -10.25 10.71
N ARG A 172 8.35 -11.48 10.18
CA ARG A 172 8.37 -12.72 10.97
C ARG A 172 9.76 -13.10 11.52
N GLY A 173 10.81 -12.34 11.22
CA GLY A 173 12.14 -12.54 11.82
C GLY A 173 12.21 -12.08 13.28
N PRO A 174 13.18 -12.55 14.10
CA PRO A 174 13.17 -12.54 15.59
C PRO A 174 13.15 -11.19 16.33
N THR A 175 12.76 -10.09 15.70
CA THR A 175 12.78 -8.75 16.33
C THR A 175 11.67 -8.52 17.35
N ALA A 176 10.71 -9.44 17.49
CA ALA A 176 9.74 -9.41 18.60
C ALA A 176 10.40 -9.62 19.98
N THR A 177 11.62 -10.17 20.04
CA THR A 177 12.35 -10.39 21.30
C THR A 177 13.15 -9.18 21.77
N HIS A 178 13.39 -8.17 20.92
CA HIS A 178 14.20 -7.01 21.31
C HIS A 178 13.38 -5.85 21.87
N GLU A 179 12.16 -5.61 21.37
CA GLU A 179 11.30 -4.56 21.91
C GLU A 179 10.79 -4.91 23.32
N SER A 180 10.42 -6.18 23.58
CA SER A 180 9.99 -6.60 24.93
C SER A 180 11.13 -6.49 25.95
N ASN A 181 12.35 -6.93 25.61
CA ASN A 181 13.49 -6.83 26.51
C ASN A 181 13.89 -5.37 26.79
N SER A 182 13.84 -4.49 25.79
CA SER A 182 14.20 -3.09 25.99
C SER A 182 13.20 -2.32 26.88
N GLN A 183 11.91 -2.65 26.78
CA GLN A 183 10.88 -2.07 27.63
C GLN A 183 10.91 -2.65 29.05
N GLU A 184 11.26 -3.93 29.19
CA GLU A 184 11.42 -4.59 30.49
C GLU A 184 12.68 -4.12 31.22
N GLU A 185 13.82 -3.95 30.53
CA GLU A 185 15.04 -3.35 31.09
C GLU A 185 14.82 -1.89 31.51
N ALA A 186 14.13 -1.08 30.71
CA ALA A 186 13.80 0.30 31.07
C ALA A 186 12.87 0.38 32.30
N ALA A 187 11.88 -0.52 32.38
CA ALA A 187 10.94 -0.57 33.51
C ALA A 187 11.57 -1.12 34.81
N VAL A 188 12.65 -1.90 34.72
CA VAL A 188 13.45 -2.35 35.88
C VAL A 188 14.35 -1.22 36.38
N LEU A 189 15.01 -0.48 35.49
CA LEU A 189 15.87 0.65 35.85
C LEU A 189 15.11 1.83 36.48
N GLU A 190 13.83 2.02 36.17
CA GLU A 190 12.99 3.03 36.82
C GLU A 190 12.50 2.62 38.22
N ARG A 191 12.68 1.36 38.64
CA ARG A 191 12.24 0.85 39.95
C ARG A 191 13.36 0.69 40.99
N GLU A 192 14.63 0.86 40.61
CA GLU A 192 15.80 0.90 41.51
C GLU A 192 16.17 2.35 41.86
#